data_AF-A0A6C0HH82-F1
#
_entry.id   AF-A0A6C0HH82-F1
#
_cell.length_a   1.000
_cell.length_b   1.000
_cell.length_c   1.000
_cell.angle_alpha   90.00
_cell.angle_beta   90.00
_cell.angle_gamma   90.00
#
_symmetry.space_group_name_H-M   'P 1'
#
loop_
_entity.id
_entity.type
_entity.pdbx_description
1 polymer ?
#
loop_
_entity_poly.entity_id
_entity_poly.type
_entity_poly.pdbx_seq_one_letter_code
_entity_poly.pdbx_strand_id
1 'polypeptide(L)'
;MQTVLFLLYNDEDISQFKHPNVIPVKLNQTKYFESEFFRMIESLPPAENYGIITPSLFNKMTVKMSLDQLITTMPNPIIKLYDVHPRVGCYALASYYHGEAFSRTWNWMLDQHGISQETNSKYAGFYANLWIAKRDFFIEFLAFAKKTIQMLENAPPEIQELLNSDSKHVGSLCGTGKLKEKFGYDWYPQHPFIMERLICLFTFLKSSDHM
;
A
#
# COMPACT_ATOMS: atom_id res chain seq x y z
N MET A 1 11.81 -11.09 -21.21
CA MET A 1 11.71 -10.11 -20.12
C MET A 1 10.25 -9.78 -19.91
N GLN A 2 9.64 -10.41 -18.91
CA GLN A 2 8.19 -10.35 -18.69
C GLN A 2 7.95 -9.73 -17.31
N THR A 3 7.36 -8.54 -17.30
CA THR A 3 6.76 -7.94 -16.10
C THR A 3 5.35 -8.48 -15.97
N VAL A 4 5.00 -9.02 -14.81
CA VAL A 4 3.61 -9.34 -14.46
C VAL A 4 3.02 -8.20 -13.65
N LEU A 5 1.85 -7.69 -14.07
CA LEU A 5 1.14 -6.63 -13.38
C LEU A 5 -0.06 -7.19 -12.64
N PHE A 6 -0.11 -6.97 -11.33
CA PHE A 6 -1.30 -7.20 -10.52
C PHE A 6 -2.20 -5.97 -10.62
N LEU A 7 -3.35 -6.14 -11.26
CA LEU A 7 -4.37 -5.10 -11.39
C LEU A 7 -5.35 -5.25 -10.22
N LEU A 8 -5.19 -4.42 -9.19
CA LEU A 8 -6.05 -4.42 -8.02
C LEU A 8 -7.33 -3.64 -8.34
N TYR A 9 -8.50 -4.22 -8.08
CA TYR A 9 -9.77 -3.54 -8.35
C TYR A 9 -10.85 -3.90 -7.33
N ASN A 10 -11.75 -2.95 -7.07
CA ASN A 10 -12.96 -3.17 -6.29
C ASN A 10 -14.15 -2.54 -7.04
N ASP A 11 -14.99 -3.40 -7.63
CA ASP A 11 -16.18 -3.01 -8.40
C ASP A 11 -15.94 -1.93 -9.49
N GLU A 12 -14.75 -1.95 -10.09
CA GLU A 12 -14.37 -1.13 -11.25
C GLU A 12 -14.46 -1.93 -12.55
N ASP A 13 -14.81 -1.26 -13.66
CA ASP A 13 -14.69 -1.85 -15.00
C ASP A 13 -13.22 -1.95 -15.41
N ILE A 14 -12.74 -3.19 -15.52
CA ILE A 14 -11.36 -3.53 -15.90
C ILE A 14 -11.24 -3.99 -17.36
N SER A 15 -12.31 -3.87 -18.17
CA SER A 15 -12.36 -4.38 -19.54
C SER A 15 -11.26 -3.84 -20.46
N GLN A 16 -10.74 -2.64 -20.16
CA GLN A 16 -9.64 -1.98 -20.88
C GLN A 16 -8.25 -2.55 -20.55
N PHE A 17 -8.09 -3.35 -19.50
CA PHE A 17 -6.80 -3.88 -19.04
C PHE A 17 -6.52 -5.32 -19.52
N LYS A 18 -7.08 -5.72 -20.67
CA LYS A 18 -6.90 -7.06 -21.23
C LYS A 18 -5.50 -7.21 -21.83
N HIS A 19 -4.61 -7.87 -21.09
CA HIS A 19 -3.26 -8.19 -21.55
C HIS A 19 -2.76 -9.50 -20.89
N PRO A 20 -2.02 -10.39 -21.58
CA PRO A 20 -1.58 -11.68 -21.03
C PRO A 20 -0.71 -11.59 -19.77
N ASN A 21 -0.03 -10.46 -19.59
CA ASN A 21 0.81 -10.18 -18.42
C ASN A 21 0.08 -9.44 -17.30
N VAL A 22 -1.22 -9.20 -17.43
CA VAL A 22 -2.03 -8.56 -16.39
C VAL A 22 -2.84 -9.61 -15.67
N ILE A 23 -2.70 -9.66 -14.36
CA ILE A 23 -3.44 -10.54 -13.48
C ILE A 23 -4.42 -9.69 -12.67
N PRO A 24 -5.74 -9.80 -12.93
CA PRO A 24 -6.73 -9.09 -12.16
C PRO A 24 -6.82 -9.71 -10.75
N VAL A 25 -6.79 -8.85 -9.73
CA VAL A 25 -6.94 -9.22 -8.32
C VAL A 25 -8.13 -8.45 -7.76
N LYS A 26 -9.27 -9.13 -7.59
CA LYS A 26 -10.45 -8.51 -6.98
C LYS A 26 -10.19 -8.35 -5.49
N LEU A 27 -10.22 -7.11 -5.00
CA LEU A 27 -10.04 -6.82 -3.58
C LEU A 27 -11.33 -7.06 -2.82
N ASN A 28 -11.22 -7.73 -1.68
CA ASN A 28 -12.33 -7.86 -0.75
C ASN A 28 -12.42 -6.62 0.15
N GLN A 29 -13.62 -6.29 0.59
CA GLN A 29 -13.83 -5.28 1.61
C GLN A 29 -13.49 -5.86 2.99
N THR A 30 -12.23 -5.65 3.40
CA THR A 30 -11.68 -6.09 4.69
C THR A 30 -11.10 -4.89 5.43
N LYS A 31 -10.68 -5.10 6.69
CA LYS A 31 -9.99 -4.07 7.46
C LYS A 31 -8.67 -3.61 6.82
N TYR A 32 -8.11 -4.34 5.85
CA TYR A 32 -6.91 -3.94 5.11
C TYR A 32 -7.20 -3.37 3.72
N PHE A 33 -8.45 -3.46 3.22
CA PHE A 33 -8.94 -2.92 1.95
C PHE A 33 -7.94 -3.02 0.77
N GLU A 34 -7.47 -1.91 0.21
CA GLU A 34 -6.52 -1.87 -0.92
C GLU A 34 -5.19 -2.59 -0.66
N SER A 35 -4.90 -2.92 0.60
CA SER A 35 -3.74 -3.71 1.03
C SER A 35 -4.07 -5.20 1.26
N GLU A 36 -5.33 -5.63 1.12
CA GLU A 36 -5.73 -7.03 1.26
C GLU A 36 -5.00 -7.95 0.27
N PHE A 37 -4.56 -7.40 -0.88
CA PHE A 37 -3.80 -8.16 -1.86
C PHE A 37 -2.55 -8.84 -1.26
N PHE A 38 -1.94 -8.26 -0.21
CA PHE A 38 -0.79 -8.86 0.48
C PHE A 38 -1.08 -10.25 1.05
N ARG A 39 -2.35 -10.51 1.41
CA ARG A 39 -2.84 -11.80 1.90
C ARG A 39 -3.22 -12.72 0.74
N MET A 40 -3.78 -12.14 -0.32
CA MET A 40 -4.29 -12.88 -1.48
C MET A 40 -3.19 -13.41 -2.40
N ILE A 41 -2.02 -12.76 -2.41
CA ILE A 41 -0.88 -13.23 -3.21
C ILE A 41 -0.15 -14.35 -2.45
N GLU A 42 -0.61 -15.58 -2.68
CA GLU A 42 -0.01 -16.80 -2.13
C GLU A 42 1.15 -17.31 -2.99
N SER A 43 1.00 -17.26 -4.32
CA SER A 43 2.00 -17.71 -5.28
C SER A 43 2.20 -16.69 -6.40
N LEU A 44 3.46 -16.31 -6.66
CA LEU A 44 3.82 -15.44 -7.78
C LEU A 44 4.07 -16.28 -9.03
N PRO A 45 3.44 -15.96 -10.19
CA PRO A 45 3.79 -16.58 -11.45
C PRO A 45 5.24 -16.22 -11.84
N PRO A 46 5.98 -17.05 -12.57
CA PRO A 46 7.34 -16.72 -12.97
C PRO A 46 7.40 -15.43 -13.80
N ALA A 47 8.03 -14.39 -13.23
CA ALA A 47 8.30 -13.12 -13.91
C ALA A 47 9.63 -12.55 -13.44
N GLU A 48 10.24 -11.67 -14.24
CA GLU A 48 11.45 -10.93 -13.84
C GLU A 48 11.09 -9.74 -12.94
N ASN A 49 9.97 -9.09 -13.24
CA ASN A 49 9.46 -7.94 -12.53
C ASN A 49 7.99 -8.14 -12.18
N TYR A 50 7.56 -7.50 -11.10
CA TYR A 50 6.15 -7.43 -10.72
C TYR A 50 5.75 -5.99 -10.50
N GLY A 51 4.55 -5.64 -10.92
CA GLY A 51 3.97 -4.33 -10.64
C GLY A 51 2.58 -4.43 -10.03
N ILE A 52 2.18 -3.35 -9.40
CA ILE A 52 0.86 -3.18 -8.80
C ILE A 52 0.29 -1.89 -9.35
N ILE A 53 -0.91 -2.00 -9.91
CA ILE A 53 -1.69 -0.85 -10.37
C ILE A 53 -3.14 -0.98 -9.92
N THR A 54 -3.79 0.14 -9.66
CA THR A 54 -5.25 0.24 -9.50
C THR A 54 -5.83 1.02 -10.69
N PRO A 55 -6.90 0.54 -11.36
CA PRO A 55 -7.45 1.16 -12.57
C PRO A 55 -7.68 2.66 -12.45
N SER A 56 -8.42 3.09 -11.43
CA SER A 56 -8.72 4.51 -11.21
C SER A 56 -7.50 5.38 -10.95
N LEU A 57 -6.46 4.87 -10.28
CA LEU A 57 -5.21 5.61 -10.04
C LEU A 57 -4.36 5.68 -11.28
N PHE A 58 -4.22 4.57 -12.01
CA PHE A 58 -3.49 4.51 -13.27
C PHE A 58 -4.05 5.53 -14.28
N ASN A 59 -5.38 5.61 -14.39
CA ASN A 59 -6.05 6.56 -15.29
C ASN A 59 -5.85 8.04 -14.88
N LYS A 60 -5.58 8.31 -13.60
CA LYS A 60 -5.32 9.64 -13.04
C LYS A 60 -3.86 10.07 -13.11
N MET A 61 -2.94 9.21 -13.54
CA MET A 61 -1.53 9.56 -13.66
C MET A 61 -1.34 10.77 -14.59
N THR A 62 -0.58 11.76 -14.10
CA THR A 62 -0.23 12.98 -14.84
C THR A 62 0.64 12.64 -16.06
N VAL A 63 1.59 11.72 -15.89
CA VAL A 63 2.37 11.16 -16.99
C VAL A 63 1.58 10.01 -17.59
N LYS A 64 1.09 10.20 -18.81
CA LYS A 64 0.35 9.16 -19.53
C LYS A 64 1.32 8.09 -20.02
N MET A 65 1.15 6.89 -19.47
CA MET A 65 1.86 5.69 -19.88
C MET A 65 0.83 4.67 -20.36
N SER A 66 1.07 4.02 -21.50
CA SER A 66 0.23 2.91 -21.95
C SER A 66 0.50 1.66 -21.11
N LEU A 67 -0.44 0.70 -21.15
CA LEU A 67 -0.25 -0.59 -20.48
C LEU A 67 0.98 -1.34 -21.03
N ASP A 68 1.20 -1.29 -22.34
CA ASP A 68 2.37 -1.93 -22.98
C ASP A 68 3.70 -1.29 -22.55
N GLN A 69 3.72 0.05 -22.43
CA GLN A 69 4.88 0.76 -21.90
C GLN A 69 5.17 0.35 -20.45
N LEU A 70 4.12 0.21 -19.64
CA LEU A 70 4.24 -0.21 -18.26
C LEU A 70 4.82 -1.64 -18.14
N ILE A 71 4.36 -2.56 -18.99
CA ILE A 71 4.79 -3.97 -18.98
C ILE A 71 6.23 -4.14 -19.45
N THR A 72 6.69 -3.28 -20.34
CA THR A 72 8.05 -3.29 -20.87
C THR A 72 9.04 -2.47 -20.03
N THR A 73 8.56 -1.81 -18.97
CA THR A 73 9.37 -0.97 -18.09
C THR A 73 10.30 -1.83 -17.22
N MET A 74 11.58 -1.42 -17.12
CA MET A 74 12.64 -2.12 -16.38
C MET A 74 12.97 -1.38 -15.07
N PRO A 75 12.55 -1.89 -13.91
CA PRO A 75 12.82 -1.25 -12.62
C PRO A 75 14.24 -1.47 -12.12
N ASN A 76 14.75 -0.52 -11.32
CA ASN A 76 16.03 -0.67 -10.62
C ASN A 76 16.06 -0.02 -9.22
N PRO A 77 15.90 -0.79 -8.13
CA PRO A 77 15.20 -2.06 -8.06
C PRO A 77 13.67 -1.87 -8.17
N ILE A 78 13.18 -0.64 -8.02
CA ILE A 78 11.76 -0.25 -8.03
C ILE A 78 11.58 1.05 -8.84
N ILE A 79 10.44 1.17 -9.54
CA ILE A 79 9.92 2.38 -10.15
C ILE A 79 8.63 2.75 -9.43
N LYS A 80 8.60 3.97 -8.89
CA LYS A 80 7.41 4.61 -8.33
C LYS A 80 6.71 5.32 -9.48
N LEU A 81 5.46 4.94 -9.77
CA LEU A 81 4.77 5.48 -10.93
C LEU A 81 4.12 6.84 -10.65
N TYR A 82 3.98 7.21 -9.37
CA TYR A 82 3.48 8.51 -8.96
C TYR A 82 4.04 8.90 -7.60
N ASP A 83 4.76 10.02 -7.55
CA ASP A 83 5.21 10.60 -6.29
C ASP A 83 4.15 11.56 -5.74
N VAL A 84 3.63 11.26 -4.56
CA VAL A 84 2.72 12.16 -3.86
C VAL A 84 3.57 13.25 -3.21
N HIS A 85 3.62 14.41 -3.87
CA HIS A 85 4.22 15.65 -3.36
C HIS A 85 5.62 15.45 -2.72
N PRO A 86 6.71 15.49 -3.52
CA PRO A 86 8.06 15.05 -3.10
C PRO A 86 8.67 15.82 -1.91
N ARG A 87 8.02 16.92 -1.48
CA ARG A 87 8.49 17.79 -0.40
C ARG A 87 7.84 17.53 0.96
N VAL A 88 6.86 16.61 1.08
CA VAL A 88 6.22 16.29 2.36
C VAL A 88 6.54 14.86 2.75
N GLY A 89 7.09 14.68 3.96
CA GLY A 89 7.41 13.36 4.51
C GLY A 89 6.16 12.50 4.64
N CYS A 90 6.29 11.23 4.25
CA CYS A 90 5.17 10.28 4.19
C CYS A 90 4.46 10.10 5.55
N TYR A 91 5.25 9.95 6.62
CA TYR A 91 4.74 9.87 7.98
C TYR A 91 4.03 11.16 8.40
N ALA A 92 4.61 12.34 8.11
CA ALA A 92 4.02 13.62 8.50
C ALA A 92 2.64 13.82 7.87
N LEU A 93 2.49 13.45 6.59
CA LEU A 93 1.20 13.49 5.91
C LEU A 93 0.18 12.53 6.54
N ALA A 94 0.58 11.29 6.82
CA ALA A 94 -0.29 10.31 7.45
C ALA A 94 -0.70 10.70 8.88
N SER A 95 0.24 11.21 9.67
CA SER A 95 -0.01 11.71 11.03
C SER A 95 -0.97 12.91 11.01
N TYR A 96 -0.83 13.82 10.03
CA TYR A 96 -1.74 14.96 9.87
C TYR A 96 -3.19 14.51 9.63
N TYR A 97 -3.42 13.53 8.76
CA TYR A 97 -4.77 13.09 8.41
C TYR A 97 -5.37 12.09 9.41
N HIS A 98 -4.56 11.21 10.00
CA HIS A 98 -5.05 10.09 10.82
C HIS A 98 -4.77 10.25 12.31
N GLY A 99 -4.04 11.31 12.68
CA GLY A 99 -3.86 11.77 14.04
C GLY A 99 -2.99 10.88 14.93
N GLU A 100 -3.25 10.97 16.22
CA GLU A 100 -2.46 10.30 17.26
C GLU A 100 -2.57 8.77 17.20
N ALA A 101 -3.75 8.23 16.86
CA ALA A 101 -3.95 6.79 16.75
C ALA A 101 -3.03 6.16 15.68
N PHE A 102 -2.90 6.80 14.51
CA PHE A 102 -1.90 6.40 13.51
C PHE A 102 -0.49 6.49 14.07
N SER A 103 -0.14 7.60 14.70
CA SER A 103 1.23 7.85 15.17
C SER A 103 1.67 6.81 16.21
N ARG A 104 0.79 6.48 17.16
CA ARG A 104 1.04 5.47 18.20
C ARG A 104 1.13 4.06 17.61
N THR A 105 0.21 3.68 16.73
CA THR A 105 0.23 2.35 16.08
C THR A 105 1.42 2.17 15.15
N TRP A 106 1.78 3.21 14.40
CA TRP A 106 2.95 3.22 13.52
C TRP A 106 4.26 3.11 14.31
N ASN A 107 4.45 3.91 15.36
CA ASN A 107 5.67 3.85 16.17
C ASN A 107 5.80 2.50 16.90
N TRP A 108 4.70 1.98 17.44
CA TRP A 108 4.70 0.63 18.00
C TRP A 108 5.14 -0.41 16.97
N MET A 109 4.62 -0.35 15.73
CA MET A 109 5.03 -1.25 14.65
C MET A 109 6.52 -1.11 14.29
N LEU A 110 7.06 0.11 14.25
CA LEU A 110 8.49 0.34 14.04
C LEU A 110 9.34 -0.33 15.14
N ASP A 111 8.96 -0.13 16.40
CA ASP A 111 9.66 -0.72 17.55
C ASP A 111 9.66 -2.25 17.46
N GLN A 112 8.53 -2.86 17.08
CA GLN A 112 8.43 -4.32 16.90
C GLN A 112 9.29 -4.87 15.73
N HIS A 113 9.62 -4.04 14.75
CA HIS A 113 10.57 -4.39 13.69
C HIS A 113 12.01 -3.99 14.01
N GLY A 114 12.27 -3.36 15.16
CA GLY A 114 13.60 -2.85 15.51
C GLY A 114 14.03 -1.65 14.64
N ILE A 115 13.08 -0.90 14.08
CA ILE A 115 13.33 0.26 13.23
C ILE A 115 13.30 1.53 14.09
N SER A 116 14.33 2.37 13.99
CA SER A 116 14.37 3.64 14.70
C SER A 116 13.23 4.57 14.27
N GLN A 117 12.54 5.17 15.24
CA GLN A 117 11.48 6.16 15.00
C GLN A 117 11.99 7.42 14.27
N GLU A 118 13.29 7.71 14.30
CA GLU A 118 13.89 8.77 13.48
C GLU A 118 13.67 8.58 11.98
N THR A 119 13.37 7.35 11.55
CA THR A 119 13.05 7.01 10.16
C THR A 119 11.81 7.76 9.67
N ASN A 120 10.89 8.12 10.56
CA ASN A 120 9.64 8.80 10.21
C ASN A 120 9.84 10.08 9.39
N SER A 121 10.93 10.82 9.59
CA SER A 121 11.20 12.06 8.88
C SER A 121 12.04 11.89 7.60
N LYS A 122 12.37 10.66 7.19
CA LYS A 122 13.42 10.42 6.18
C LYS A 122 12.91 9.98 4.80
N TYR A 123 11.62 9.66 4.65
CA TYR A 123 11.09 9.12 3.39
C TYR A 123 9.86 9.87 2.84
N ALA A 124 9.81 10.00 1.52
CA ALA A 124 8.68 10.56 0.78
C ALA A 124 7.58 9.53 0.52
N GLY A 125 6.34 9.99 0.38
CA GLY A 125 5.17 9.15 0.14
C GLY A 125 4.91 8.88 -1.34
N PHE A 126 4.47 7.67 -1.66
CA PHE A 126 3.91 7.32 -2.97
C PHE A 126 2.76 6.31 -2.78
N TYR A 127 1.97 6.09 -3.83
CA TYR A 127 0.80 5.21 -3.76
C TYR A 127 1.20 3.74 -3.62
N ALA A 128 0.59 3.05 -2.66
CA ALA A 128 0.89 1.67 -2.29
C ALA A 128 0.58 0.64 -3.39
N ASN A 129 -0.25 1.04 -4.34
CA ASN A 129 -0.81 0.26 -5.44
C ASN A 129 -0.49 0.90 -6.80
N LEU A 130 0.66 1.57 -6.91
CA LEU A 130 1.12 2.19 -8.16
C LEU A 130 2.67 2.20 -8.30
N TRP A 131 3.26 1.02 -8.53
CA TRP A 131 4.71 0.84 -8.66
C TRP A 131 5.07 -0.48 -9.38
N ILE A 132 6.32 -0.61 -9.85
CA ILE A 132 6.90 -1.85 -10.43
C ILE A 132 8.25 -2.11 -9.78
N ALA A 133 8.57 -3.35 -9.41
CA ALA A 133 9.87 -3.72 -8.89
C ALA A 133 10.41 -5.02 -9.50
N LYS A 134 11.72 -5.23 -9.36
CA LYS A 134 12.36 -6.52 -9.60
C LYS A 134 11.77 -7.58 -8.68
N ARG A 135 11.77 -8.83 -9.14
CA ARG A 135 11.26 -10.00 -8.41
C ARG A 135 11.72 -10.07 -6.96
N ASP A 136 13.03 -9.99 -6.72
CA ASP A 136 13.58 -10.19 -5.37
C ASP A 136 13.11 -9.09 -4.41
N PHE A 137 13.14 -7.83 -4.87
CA PHE A 137 12.60 -6.70 -4.11
C PHE A 137 11.11 -6.88 -3.78
N PHE A 138 10.32 -7.34 -4.76
CA PHE A 138 8.89 -7.59 -4.56
C PHE A 138 8.63 -8.70 -3.53
N ILE A 139 9.38 -9.80 -3.60
CA ILE A 139 9.27 -10.94 -2.67
C ILE A 139 9.65 -10.50 -1.25
N GLU A 140 10.74 -9.76 -1.09
CA GLU A 140 11.15 -9.22 0.20
C GLU A 140 10.10 -8.28 0.78
N PHE A 141 9.50 -7.43 -0.06
CA PHE A 141 8.42 -6.55 0.37
C PHE A 141 7.18 -7.34 0.81
N LEU A 142 6.76 -8.36 0.06
CA LEU A 142 5.63 -9.21 0.46
C LEU A 142 5.89 -9.91 1.80
N ALA A 143 7.11 -10.39 2.02
CA ALA A 143 7.50 -11.00 3.29
C ALA A 143 7.42 -9.99 4.44
N PHE A 144 7.92 -8.77 4.22
CA PHE A 144 7.83 -7.67 5.19
C PHE A 144 6.37 -7.31 5.49
N ALA A 145 5.52 -7.18 4.46
CA ALA A 145 4.10 -6.91 4.60
C ALA A 145 3.35 -8.01 5.38
N LYS A 146 3.58 -9.29 5.04
CA LYS A 146 2.98 -10.43 5.74
C LYS A 146 3.37 -10.46 7.22
N LYS A 147 4.65 -10.21 7.54
CA LYS A 147 5.11 -10.11 8.93
C LYS A 147 4.42 -8.96 9.68
N THR A 148 4.33 -7.77 9.06
CA THR A 148 3.62 -6.63 9.66
C THR A 148 2.14 -6.93 9.89
N ILE A 149 1.48 -7.59 8.94
CA ILE A 149 0.08 -8.00 9.09
C ILE A 149 -0.09 -8.92 10.30
N GLN A 150 0.72 -9.99 10.41
CA GLN A 150 0.66 -10.93 11.54
C GLN A 150 0.89 -10.22 12.88
N MET A 151 1.82 -9.26 12.91
CA MET A 151 2.09 -8.45 14.08
C MET A 151 0.86 -7.60 14.46
N LEU A 152 0.25 -6.90 13.50
CA LEU A 152 -0.95 -6.09 13.74
C LEU A 152 -2.13 -6.93 14.22
N GLU A 153 -2.28 -8.17 13.73
CA GLU A 153 -3.34 -9.08 14.19
C GLU A 153 -3.14 -9.56 15.63
N ASN A 154 -1.89 -9.62 16.10
CA ASN A 154 -1.54 -10.08 17.44
C ASN A 154 -1.07 -8.93 18.35
N ALA A 155 -1.36 -7.69 17.98
CA ALA A 155 -1.00 -6.51 18.77
C ALA A 155 -1.68 -6.53 20.15
N PRO A 156 -1.08 -5.91 21.17
CA PRO A 156 -1.68 -5.87 22.50
C PRO A 156 -2.99 -5.06 22.50
N PRO A 157 -3.89 -5.27 23.50
CA PRO A 157 -5.24 -4.72 23.50
C PRO A 157 -5.32 -3.21 23.24
N GLU A 158 -4.42 -2.42 23.82
CA GLU A 158 -4.36 -0.98 23.64
C GLU A 158 -4.02 -0.56 22.21
N ILE A 159 -3.23 -1.37 21.48
CA ILE A 159 -2.94 -1.13 20.07
C ILE A 159 -4.10 -1.62 19.20
N GLN A 160 -4.74 -2.74 19.55
CA GLN A 160 -5.94 -3.22 18.87
C GLN A 160 -7.07 -2.18 18.92
N GLU A 161 -7.28 -1.54 20.06
CA GLU A 161 -8.28 -0.47 20.20
C GLU A 161 -7.99 0.68 19.22
N LEU A 162 -6.73 1.13 19.16
CA LEU A 162 -6.32 2.17 18.22
C LEU A 162 -6.46 1.74 16.75
N LEU A 163 -6.09 0.50 16.42
CA LEU A 163 -6.17 -0.02 15.05
C LEU A 163 -7.61 -0.14 14.53
N ASN A 164 -8.56 -0.37 15.44
CA ASN A 164 -9.99 -0.45 15.14
C ASN A 164 -10.72 0.89 15.36
N SER A 165 -10.05 1.91 15.88
CA SER A 165 -10.60 3.26 15.97
C SER A 165 -10.80 3.87 14.58
N ASP A 166 -11.81 4.73 14.46
CA ASP A 166 -12.03 5.53 13.26
C ASP A 166 -10.78 6.37 13.00
N SER A 167 -10.16 6.17 11.84
CA SER A 167 -8.97 6.87 11.38
C SER A 167 -9.30 8.29 10.92
N LYS A 168 -10.09 9.01 11.72
CA LYS A 168 -10.62 10.35 11.47
C LYS A 168 -10.94 10.60 10.01
N HIS A 169 -12.15 10.25 9.62
CA HIS A 169 -12.90 11.12 8.72
C HIS A 169 -14.12 11.70 9.42
N VAL A 170 -13.91 12.67 10.33
CA VAL A 170 -14.91 13.71 10.60
C VAL A 170 -15.22 14.41 9.28
N GLY A 171 -16.24 13.92 8.59
CA GLY A 171 -16.55 14.31 7.22
C GLY A 171 -17.93 13.82 6.84
N SER A 172 -18.49 14.40 5.78
CA SER A 172 -19.88 14.22 5.33
C SER A 172 -20.30 12.78 5.01
N LEU A 173 -19.40 11.79 5.13
CA LEU A 173 -19.65 10.37 4.87
C LEU A 173 -19.89 9.54 6.13
N CYS A 174 -19.45 9.99 7.31
CA CYS A 174 -19.72 9.28 8.57
C CYS A 174 -21.23 9.25 8.86
N GLY A 175 -21.75 8.07 9.20
CA GLY A 175 -23.18 7.86 9.43
C GLY A 175 -24.05 7.79 8.16
N THR A 176 -23.48 7.92 6.96
CA THR A 176 -24.24 7.85 5.69
C THR A 176 -24.41 6.44 5.13
N GLY A 177 -23.78 5.43 5.74
CA GLY A 177 -23.71 4.05 5.21
C GLY A 177 -22.70 3.87 4.06
N LYS A 178 -22.23 4.94 3.42
CA LYS A 178 -21.24 4.87 2.32
C LYS A 178 -19.89 4.28 2.74
N LEU A 179 -19.49 4.46 3.99
CA LEU A 179 -18.27 3.85 4.53
C LEU A 179 -18.40 2.32 4.59
N LYS A 180 -19.56 1.82 5.03
CA LYS A 180 -19.87 0.40 5.07
C LYS A 180 -19.96 -0.21 3.68
N GLU A 181 -20.58 0.50 2.75
CA GLU A 181 -20.63 0.10 1.34
C GLU A 181 -19.23 0.01 0.71
N LYS A 182 -18.31 0.90 1.08
CA LYS A 182 -16.98 0.98 0.46
C LYS A 182 -15.96 0.07 1.13
N PHE A 183 -16.01 -0.04 2.45
CA PHE A 183 -14.96 -0.65 3.26
C PHE A 183 -15.42 -1.89 4.04
N GLY A 184 -16.73 -2.18 4.06
CA GLY A 184 -17.31 -3.26 4.86
C GLY A 184 -17.51 -2.92 6.34
N TYR A 185 -17.11 -1.72 6.78
CA TYR A 185 -17.21 -1.23 8.16
C TYR A 185 -17.92 0.12 8.21
N ASP A 186 -18.63 0.37 9.31
CA ASP A 186 -19.35 1.64 9.51
C ASP A 186 -18.41 2.85 9.73
N TRP A 187 -17.10 2.61 9.81
CA TRP A 187 -16.02 3.59 9.92
C TRP A 187 -14.81 3.14 9.09
N TYR A 188 -13.83 4.02 8.85
CA TYR A 188 -12.60 3.63 8.16
C TYR A 188 -11.52 3.28 9.21
N PRO A 189 -11.06 2.01 9.31
CA PRO A 189 -10.09 1.62 10.34
C PRO A 189 -8.68 2.14 10.01
N GLN A 190 -7.78 2.12 10.99
CA GLN A 190 -6.38 2.57 10.80
C GLN A 190 -5.52 1.59 9.97
N HIS A 191 -5.92 0.33 9.91
CA HIS A 191 -5.18 -0.75 9.27
C HIS A 191 -4.76 -0.46 7.80
N PRO A 192 -5.63 0.06 6.90
CA PRO A 192 -5.25 0.37 5.52
C PRO A 192 -4.15 1.43 5.45
N PHE A 193 -4.18 2.45 6.32
CA PHE A 193 -3.19 3.52 6.31
C PHE A 193 -1.79 3.06 6.71
N ILE A 194 -1.69 2.18 7.71
CA ILE A 194 -0.43 1.54 8.08
C ILE A 194 0.12 0.77 6.87
N MET A 195 -0.71 -0.04 6.22
CA MET A 195 -0.27 -0.86 5.09
C MET A 195 0.08 -0.02 3.85
N GLU A 196 -0.65 1.05 3.58
CA GLU A 196 -0.36 1.96 2.47
C GLU A 196 1.01 2.63 2.60
N ARG A 197 1.47 2.91 3.83
CA ARG A 197 2.78 3.54 4.05
C ARG A 197 3.93 2.54 4.09
N LEU A 198 3.62 1.25 4.17
CA LEU A 198 4.63 0.22 4.36
C LEU A 198 5.59 0.09 3.19
N ILE A 199 5.12 0.22 1.94
CA ILE A 199 6.02 0.19 0.76
C ILE A 199 6.97 1.39 0.73
N CYS A 200 6.51 2.55 1.22
CA CYS A 200 7.33 3.76 1.29
C CYS A 200 8.48 3.57 2.28
N LEU A 201 8.17 3.08 3.48
CA LEU A 201 9.15 2.71 4.49
C LEU A 201 10.10 1.63 3.98
N PHE A 202 9.58 0.54 3.42
CA PHE A 202 10.38 -0.58 2.93
C PHE A 202 11.39 -0.13 1.85
N THR A 203 10.92 0.69 0.91
CA THR A 203 11.79 1.24 -0.15
C THR A 203 12.92 2.08 0.43
N PHE A 204 12.64 2.88 1.46
CA PHE A 204 13.65 3.67 2.16
C PHE A 204 14.68 2.79 2.88
N LEU A 205 14.23 1.73 3.57
CA LEU A 205 15.13 0.80 4.26
C LEU A 205 16.04 0.02 3.29
N LYS A 206 15.60 -0.14 2.04
CA LYS A 206 16.34 -0.88 0.99
C LYS A 206 17.15 0.02 0.06
N SER A 207 16.98 1.35 0.11
CA SER A 207 17.90 2.25 -0.58
C SER A 207 19.26 2.23 0.13
N SER A 208 20.33 2.08 -0.65
CA SER A 208 21.71 1.80 -0.22
C SER A 208 22.36 2.83 0.72
N ASP A 209 21.64 3.88 1.13
CA ASP A 209 22.15 4.96 1.97
C ASP A 209 21.86 4.77 3.47
N HIS A 210 21.21 3.67 3.86
CA HIS A 210 20.71 3.45 5.24
C HIS A 210 20.99 2.07 5.85
N MET A 211 21.91 1.28 5.27
CA MET A 211 22.55 0.13 5.93
C MET A 211 24.02 0.42 6.21
#